data_AF-A0A4Y8IFN1-F1
#
_entry.id   AF-A0A4Y8IFN1-F1
#
_cell.length_a   1.000
_cell.length_b   1.000
_cell.length_c   1.000
_cell.angle_alpha   90.00
_cell.angle_beta   90.00
_cell.angle_gamma   90.00
#
_symmetry.space_group_name_H-M   'P 1'
#
loop_
_entity.id
_entity.type
_entity.pdbx_description
1 polymer ?
#
loop_
_entity_poly.entity_id
_entity_poly.type
_entity_poly.pdbx_seq_one_letter_code
_entity_poly.pdbx_strand_id
1 'polypeptide(L)'
;MSMRNIFRKYHPQKWILLSLDFLAIILSAILSIWIRYSSGIFQDPTYFRIEKFLILLISFIPIVMLFRHFGLYKHRIYSNVVASIELIVKNTFIAGLFLVLLIFILRGDYMKHSRFYVITFLILLVCNLILFRVFLYRLLMTTYLNRKMISRRTLIVGTSISIRRVLARLIGSKVNFINIVGIVMDDSGERNNKIFGSIIFGTLDDLSSIIKKHGIEEIVIAHDDISYEGLLKLINKIREFGLPIIADSHHFKVVAAEGGIHEYEDINLILFPSISEPNDFVKIGKRIIDISISLILILLLLPLLSIIGIIIKLSSRGPVFYKAIVIGINEKEFTWYKLRTMKLNVDDSIHKNYMNKIISKGNIVVTKISSDVRITKIGHFLRKFSIDEFPQLYNVLTGTMSLVGPRPCLPYELEQYKDWHKERFSRKPGMTGLWQVSGRIKVSYDDMVALDIYYNYNISIWLDFQILVKTFFVLLLGKGGK
;
A
#
# COMPACT_ATOMS: atom_id res chain seq x y z
N MET A 1 -18.98 -6.37 15.76
CA MET A 1 -18.83 -6.39 14.29
C MET A 1 -19.07 -7.83 13.81
N SER A 2 -20.16 -8.10 13.09
CA SER A 2 -20.48 -9.47 12.62
C SER A 2 -19.35 -10.03 11.75
N MET A 3 -18.94 -11.29 11.96
CA MET A 3 -17.94 -11.99 11.14
C MET A 3 -18.20 -11.82 9.62
N ARG A 4 -19.48 -11.72 9.24
CA ARG A 4 -19.93 -11.52 7.86
C ARG A 4 -19.42 -10.23 7.22
N ASN A 5 -19.20 -9.16 7.99
CA ASN A 5 -18.69 -7.87 7.49
C ASN A 5 -17.16 -7.87 7.30
N ILE A 6 -16.42 -8.67 8.08
CA ILE A 6 -14.96 -8.80 7.95
C ILE A 6 -14.62 -9.54 6.64
N PHE A 7 -15.30 -10.65 6.36
CA PHE A 7 -15.14 -11.42 5.11
C PHE A 7 -15.57 -10.66 3.86
N ARG A 8 -16.53 -9.73 3.99
CA ARG A 8 -16.97 -8.88 2.86
C ARG A 8 -15.97 -7.76 2.55
N LYS A 9 -15.30 -7.15 3.54
CA LYS A 9 -14.36 -6.03 3.34
C LYS A 9 -13.05 -6.46 2.67
N TYR A 10 -12.60 -7.70 2.91
CA TYR A 10 -11.38 -8.26 2.34
C TYR A 10 -11.75 -9.53 1.58
N HIS A 11 -11.74 -9.48 0.24
CA HIS A 11 -12.00 -10.61 -0.67
C HIS A 11 -11.87 -11.98 0.02
N PRO A 12 -12.99 -12.69 0.31
CA PRO A 12 -12.96 -13.90 1.13
C PRO A 12 -12.06 -14.97 0.51
N GLN A 13 -11.90 -14.92 -0.81
CA GLN A 13 -10.96 -15.70 -1.61
C GLN A 13 -9.51 -15.61 -1.12
N LYS A 14 -9.02 -14.44 -0.73
CA LYS A 14 -7.65 -14.26 -0.25
C LYS A 14 -7.44 -14.94 1.10
N TRP A 15 -8.43 -14.89 1.98
CA TRP A 15 -8.40 -15.59 3.27
C TRP A 15 -8.49 -17.10 3.09
N ILE A 16 -9.37 -17.58 2.22
CA ILE A 16 -9.46 -18.99 1.87
C ILE A 16 -8.12 -19.48 1.30
N LEU A 17 -7.52 -18.72 0.38
CA LEU A 17 -6.23 -19.06 -0.22
C LEU A 17 -5.11 -19.07 0.83
N LEU A 18 -5.07 -18.08 1.73
CA LEU A 18 -4.11 -18.04 2.84
C LEU A 18 -4.26 -19.23 3.79
N SER A 19 -5.49 -19.60 4.14
CA SER A 19 -5.77 -20.76 4.96
C SER A 19 -5.35 -22.06 4.28
N LEU A 20 -5.60 -22.18 2.97
CA LEU A 20 -5.17 -23.32 2.17
C LEU A 20 -3.63 -23.41 2.09
N ASP A 21 -2.93 -22.28 1.96
CA ASP A 21 -1.47 -22.25 1.98
C ASP A 21 -0.91 -22.67 3.35
N PHE A 22 -1.53 -22.21 4.43
CA PHE A 22 -1.15 -22.60 5.79
C PHE A 22 -1.31 -24.10 6.00
N LEU A 23 -2.45 -24.66 5.58
CA LEU A 23 -2.69 -26.10 5.63
C LEU A 23 -1.71 -26.87 4.76
N ALA A 24 -1.40 -26.39 3.55
CA ALA A 24 -0.41 -27.02 2.68
C ALA A 24 0.97 -27.05 3.33
N ILE A 25 1.40 -25.96 3.97
CA ILE A 25 2.69 -25.88 4.67
C ILE A 25 2.74 -26.83 5.87
N ILE A 26 1.69 -26.86 6.69
CA ILE A 26 1.61 -27.79 7.82
C ILE A 26 1.60 -29.24 7.33
N LEU A 27 0.81 -29.56 6.30
CA LEU A 27 0.71 -30.91 5.77
C LEU A 27 2.05 -31.36 5.19
N SER A 28 2.74 -30.50 4.43
CA SER A 28 4.07 -30.79 3.91
C SER A 28 5.10 -31.00 5.02
N ALA A 29 4.99 -30.25 6.11
CA ALA A 29 5.83 -30.44 7.30
C ALA A 29 5.61 -31.80 7.95
N ILE A 30 4.36 -32.16 8.20
CA ILE A 30 3.99 -33.43 8.84
C ILE A 30 4.42 -34.60 7.96
N LEU A 31 4.14 -34.53 6.65
CA LEU A 31 4.51 -35.58 5.70
C LEU A 31 6.02 -35.73 5.55
N SER A 32 6.79 -34.64 5.51
CA SER A 32 8.25 -34.73 5.43
C SER A 32 8.87 -35.32 6.71
N ILE A 33 8.27 -35.06 7.88
CA ILE A 33 8.66 -35.69 9.15
C ILE A 33 8.32 -37.19 9.11
N TRP A 34 7.10 -37.53 8.71
CA TRP A 34 6.64 -38.92 8.66
C TRP A 34 7.46 -39.76 7.68
N ILE A 35 7.72 -39.25 6.47
CA ILE A 35 8.58 -39.91 5.46
C ILE A 35 9.96 -40.19 6.04
N ARG A 36 10.48 -39.29 6.87
CA ARG A 36 11.82 -39.44 7.40
C ARG A 36 11.92 -40.38 8.60
N TYR A 37 10.99 -40.29 9.55
CA TYR A 37 11.13 -40.92 10.86
C TYR A 37 10.20 -42.12 11.07
N SER A 38 9.12 -42.24 10.30
CA SER A 38 8.05 -43.20 10.58
C SER A 38 7.69 -44.11 9.41
N SER A 39 8.13 -43.78 8.20
CA SER A 39 7.85 -44.58 6.99
C SER A 39 8.61 -45.91 6.95
N GLY A 40 9.66 -46.08 7.77
CA GLY A 40 10.57 -47.21 7.73
C GLY A 40 11.56 -47.19 6.54
N ILE A 41 11.48 -46.19 5.66
CA ILE A 41 12.38 -46.03 4.50
C ILE A 41 13.80 -45.64 4.94
N PHE A 42 13.90 -44.89 6.03
CA PHE A 42 15.17 -44.43 6.59
C PHE A 42 15.26 -44.88 8.06
N GLN A 43 16.27 -45.67 8.39
CA GLN A 43 16.56 -46.08 9.77
C GLN A 43 17.42 -45.00 10.44
N ASP A 44 16.79 -43.93 10.92
CA ASP A 44 17.44 -42.84 11.65
C ASP A 44 16.94 -42.87 13.11
N PRO A 45 17.77 -43.19 14.13
CA PRO A 45 17.32 -43.43 15.51
C PRO A 45 17.01 -42.15 16.31
N THR A 46 17.03 -40.97 15.66
CA THR A 46 16.87 -39.69 16.36
C THR A 46 15.41 -39.25 16.41
N TYR A 47 14.87 -39.08 17.63
CA TYR A 47 13.51 -38.58 17.83
C TYR A 47 13.33 -37.14 17.34
N PHE A 48 12.14 -36.86 16.78
CA PHE A 48 11.71 -35.54 16.39
C PHE A 48 11.58 -34.63 17.63
N ARG A 49 12.33 -33.50 17.66
CA ARG A 49 12.18 -32.47 18.69
C ARG A 49 11.19 -31.40 18.25
N ILE A 50 10.30 -31.01 19.17
CA ILE A 50 9.23 -30.02 18.92
C ILE A 50 9.76 -28.65 18.46
N GLU A 51 10.98 -28.29 18.87
CA GLU A 51 11.69 -27.07 18.46
C GLU A 51 11.85 -26.97 16.93
N LYS A 52 12.04 -28.12 16.24
CA LYS A 52 12.15 -28.16 14.77
C LYS A 52 10.82 -27.85 14.08
N PHE A 53 9.70 -28.22 14.69
CA PHE A 53 8.36 -27.87 14.22
C PHE A 53 8.10 -26.36 14.34
N LEU A 54 8.54 -25.76 15.45
CA LEU A 54 8.34 -24.33 15.72
C LEU A 54 9.12 -23.45 14.73
N ILE A 55 10.37 -23.79 14.40
CA ILE A 55 11.17 -23.05 13.40
C ILE A 55 10.46 -23.04 12.04
N LEU A 56 9.81 -24.14 11.67
CA LEU A 56 9.08 -24.26 10.40
C LEU A 56 7.73 -23.53 10.42
N LEU A 57 7.02 -23.52 11.55
CA LEU A 57 5.85 -22.68 11.74
C LEU A 57 6.21 -21.19 11.65
N ILE A 58 7.35 -20.78 12.20
CA ILE A 58 7.85 -19.41 12.10
C ILE A 58 8.24 -19.08 10.65
N SER A 59 8.77 -20.04 9.89
CA SER A 59 9.11 -19.84 8.47
C SER A 59 7.90 -19.68 7.55
N PHE A 60 6.68 -19.98 8.02
CA PHE A 60 5.43 -19.66 7.31
C PHE A 60 5.32 -18.17 6.97
N ILE A 61 5.69 -17.29 7.92
CA ILE A 61 5.55 -15.84 7.78
C ILE A 61 6.35 -15.30 6.57
N PRO A 62 7.67 -15.55 6.44
CA PRO A 62 8.43 -15.08 5.29
C PRO A 62 7.98 -15.72 3.97
N ILE A 63 7.55 -17.00 3.97
CA ILE A 63 7.05 -17.66 2.76
C ILE A 63 5.78 -16.98 2.24
N VAL A 64 4.81 -16.72 3.12
CA VAL A 64 3.57 -15.99 2.77
C VAL A 64 3.88 -14.57 2.33
N MET A 65 4.82 -13.89 3.00
CA MET A 65 5.26 -12.56 2.58
C MET A 65 5.84 -12.56 1.16
N LEU A 66 6.66 -13.56 0.81
CA LEU A 66 7.17 -13.74 -0.55
C LEU A 66 6.02 -14.00 -1.53
N PHE A 67 5.08 -14.90 -1.18
CA PHE A 67 3.94 -15.19 -2.04
C PHE A 67 3.09 -13.94 -2.32
N ARG A 68 2.89 -13.10 -1.30
CA ARG A 68 2.22 -11.80 -1.44
C ARG A 68 3.00 -10.83 -2.29
N HIS A 69 4.32 -10.71 -2.08
CA HIS A 69 5.18 -9.81 -2.84
C HIS A 69 5.18 -10.14 -4.34
N PHE A 70 5.30 -11.42 -4.69
CA PHE A 70 5.27 -11.88 -6.07
C PHE A 70 3.86 -12.02 -6.66
N GLY A 71 2.82 -11.68 -5.90
CA GLY A 71 1.46 -11.54 -6.41
C GLY A 71 0.66 -12.84 -6.49
N LEU A 72 1.05 -13.93 -5.82
CA LEU A 72 0.29 -15.20 -5.84
C LEU A 72 -1.15 -15.09 -5.30
N TYR A 73 -1.50 -13.99 -4.64
CA TYR A 73 -2.85 -13.68 -4.15
C TYR A 73 -3.62 -12.72 -5.07
N LYS A 74 -3.13 -12.46 -6.29
CA LYS A 74 -3.83 -11.71 -7.34
C LYS A 74 -4.84 -12.60 -8.07
N HIS A 75 -6.00 -12.05 -8.41
CA HIS A 75 -7.11 -12.81 -9.03
C HIS A 75 -6.72 -13.52 -10.31
N ARG A 76 -6.13 -12.78 -11.24
CA ARG A 76 -5.65 -13.29 -12.54
C ARG A 76 -4.72 -14.50 -12.43
N ILE A 77 -3.97 -14.58 -11.33
CA ILE A 77 -2.99 -15.64 -11.13
C ILE A 77 -3.68 -16.91 -10.65
N TYR A 78 -4.53 -16.85 -9.60
CA TYR A 78 -5.23 -18.05 -9.13
C TYR A 78 -6.39 -18.50 -10.03
N SER A 79 -6.91 -17.64 -10.90
CA SER A 79 -7.91 -18.01 -11.90
C SER A 79 -7.30 -18.75 -13.10
N ASN A 80 -6.02 -18.49 -13.42
CA ASN A 80 -5.31 -19.16 -14.51
C ASN A 80 -4.41 -20.29 -13.99
N VAL A 81 -4.65 -21.52 -14.48
CA VAL A 81 -3.92 -22.73 -14.06
C VAL A 81 -2.43 -22.62 -14.31
N VAL A 82 -2.06 -22.21 -15.51
CA VAL A 82 -0.68 -22.26 -15.98
C VAL A 82 0.12 -21.19 -15.26
N ALA A 83 -0.42 -19.98 -15.18
CA ALA A 83 0.19 -18.87 -14.44
C ALA A 83 0.32 -19.16 -12.94
N SER A 84 -0.69 -19.84 -12.35
CA SER A 84 -0.61 -20.31 -10.95
C SER A 84 0.56 -21.26 -10.74
N ILE A 85 0.69 -22.30 -11.57
CA ILE A 85 1.73 -23.32 -11.42
C ILE A 85 3.12 -22.68 -11.57
N GLU A 86 3.32 -21.86 -12.60
CA GLU A 86 4.60 -21.19 -12.86
C GLU A 86 5.03 -20.34 -11.66
N LEU A 87 4.14 -19.49 -11.14
CA LEU A 87 4.46 -18.66 -9.97
C LEU A 87 4.65 -19.48 -8.69
N ILE A 88 3.86 -20.54 -8.47
CA ILE A 88 4.03 -21.41 -7.30
C ILE A 88 5.42 -22.04 -7.31
N VAL A 89 5.83 -22.62 -8.44
CA VAL A 89 7.15 -23.25 -8.57
C VAL A 89 8.27 -22.23 -8.35
N LYS A 90 8.23 -21.09 -9.06
CA LYS A 90 9.25 -20.04 -8.95
C LYS A 90 9.39 -19.50 -7.53
N ASN A 91 8.27 -19.20 -6.88
CA ASN A 91 8.29 -18.55 -5.56
C ASN A 91 8.56 -19.53 -4.43
N THR A 92 8.14 -20.79 -4.56
CA THR A 92 8.52 -21.85 -3.62
C THR A 92 10.01 -22.15 -3.71
N PHE A 93 10.60 -22.08 -4.91
CA PHE A 93 12.05 -22.21 -5.08
C PHE A 93 12.82 -21.07 -4.39
N ILE A 94 12.42 -19.81 -4.58
CA ILE A 94 13.02 -18.65 -3.89
C ILE A 94 12.87 -18.78 -2.37
N ALA A 95 11.67 -19.15 -1.90
CA ALA A 95 11.39 -19.39 -0.50
C ALA A 95 12.25 -20.53 0.08
N GLY A 96 12.45 -21.60 -0.68
CA GLY A 96 13.31 -22.71 -0.30
C GLY A 96 14.78 -22.31 -0.16
N LEU A 97 15.31 -21.53 -1.10
CA LEU A 97 16.67 -20.96 -0.99
C LEU A 97 16.82 -20.08 0.25
N PHE A 98 15.83 -19.23 0.53
CA PHE A 98 15.82 -18.39 1.72
C PHE A 98 15.78 -19.23 3.00
N LEU A 99 14.95 -20.28 3.04
CA LEU A 99 14.87 -21.19 4.18
C LEU A 99 16.18 -21.93 4.42
N VAL A 100 16.83 -22.42 3.36
CA VAL A 100 18.15 -23.06 3.44
C VAL A 100 19.20 -22.06 3.97
N LEU A 101 19.21 -20.82 3.47
CA LEU A 101 20.12 -19.77 3.95
C LEU A 101 19.87 -19.43 5.43
N LEU A 102 18.60 -19.31 5.84
CA LEU A 102 18.22 -19.02 7.22
C LEU A 102 18.66 -20.15 8.16
N ILE A 103 18.40 -21.41 7.79
CA ILE A 103 18.88 -22.59 8.52
C ILE A 103 20.41 -22.60 8.58
N PHE A 104 21.09 -22.24 7.49
CA PHE A 104 22.54 -22.14 7.45
C PHE A 104 23.07 -21.06 8.40
N ILE A 105 22.49 -19.87 8.43
CA ILE A 105 22.91 -18.75 9.29
C ILE A 105 22.68 -19.06 10.76
N LEU A 106 21.55 -19.70 11.08
CA LEU A 106 21.21 -20.06 12.45
C LEU A 106 22.13 -21.14 13.06
N ARG A 107 23.09 -21.69 12.28
CA ARG A 107 24.34 -22.42 12.64
C ARG A 107 24.38 -23.22 13.95
N GLY A 108 23.26 -23.75 14.45
CA GLY A 108 23.29 -24.68 15.55
C GLY A 108 23.63 -26.07 15.03
N ASP A 109 24.47 -26.82 15.77
CA ASP A 109 24.80 -28.23 15.53
C ASP A 109 23.56 -29.16 15.39
N TYR A 110 22.36 -28.63 15.61
CA TYR A 110 21.04 -29.26 15.44
C TYR A 110 20.71 -29.80 14.03
N MET A 111 21.48 -29.47 12.98
CA MET A 111 21.04 -29.62 11.59
C MET A 111 22.00 -30.37 10.63
N LYS A 112 23.06 -31.03 11.12
CA LYS A 112 23.97 -31.82 10.25
C LYS A 112 23.24 -32.93 9.46
N HIS A 113 22.13 -33.45 9.99
CA HIS A 113 21.31 -34.47 9.31
C HIS A 113 20.13 -33.90 8.50
N SER A 114 19.90 -32.58 8.41
CA SER A 114 18.59 -32.01 8.00
C SER A 114 18.37 -31.75 6.50
N ARG A 115 19.38 -31.92 5.63
CA ARG A 115 19.28 -31.54 4.20
C ARG A 115 18.20 -32.32 3.45
N PHE A 116 18.13 -33.63 3.68
CA PHE A 116 17.12 -34.50 3.06
C PHE A 116 15.70 -34.11 3.49
N TYR A 117 15.53 -33.76 4.77
CA TYR A 117 14.25 -33.27 5.31
C TYR A 117 13.80 -31.96 4.63
N VAL A 118 14.73 -31.01 4.45
CA VAL A 118 14.41 -29.75 3.77
C VAL A 118 14.03 -29.98 2.31
N ILE A 119 14.75 -30.85 1.60
CA ILE A 119 14.45 -31.17 0.19
C ILE A 119 13.08 -31.85 0.06
N THR A 120 12.82 -32.88 0.88
CA THR A 120 11.52 -33.57 0.88
C THR A 120 10.37 -32.64 1.26
N PHE A 121 10.57 -31.77 2.26
CA PHE A 121 9.61 -30.72 2.60
C PHE A 121 9.32 -29.79 1.42
N LEU A 122 10.35 -29.31 0.71
CA LEU A 122 10.15 -28.39 -0.43
C LEU A 122 9.41 -29.06 -1.59
N ILE A 123 9.73 -30.33 -1.89
CA ILE A 123 9.01 -31.09 -2.93
C ILE A 123 7.54 -31.27 -2.54
N LEU A 124 7.27 -31.72 -1.32
CA LEU A 124 5.91 -31.89 -0.82
C LEU A 124 5.15 -30.57 -0.76
N LEU A 125 5.84 -29.47 -0.43
CA LEU A 125 5.27 -28.12 -0.43
C LEU A 125 4.80 -27.71 -1.82
N VAL A 126 5.61 -27.91 -2.87
CA VAL A 126 5.17 -27.63 -4.25
C VAL A 126 3.96 -28.49 -4.61
N CYS A 127 4.01 -29.80 -4.34
CA CYS A 127 2.91 -30.71 -4.66
C CYS A 127 1.61 -30.33 -3.93
N ASN A 128 1.69 -30.08 -2.61
CA ASN A 128 0.53 -29.69 -1.81
C ASN A 128 0.02 -28.30 -2.21
N LEU A 129 0.87 -27.32 -2.50
CA LEU A 129 0.40 -26.01 -2.99
C LEU A 129 -0.32 -26.13 -4.33
N ILE A 130 0.17 -26.97 -5.25
CA ILE A 130 -0.52 -27.24 -6.53
C ILE A 130 -1.87 -27.90 -6.25
N LEU A 131 -1.92 -28.95 -5.41
CA LEU A 131 -3.16 -29.64 -5.06
C LEU A 131 -4.18 -28.69 -4.42
N PHE A 132 -3.77 -27.93 -3.40
CA PHE A 132 -4.64 -27.05 -2.65
C PHE A 132 -5.12 -25.85 -3.49
N ARG A 133 -4.26 -25.28 -4.35
CA ARG A 133 -4.61 -24.08 -5.14
C ARG A 133 -5.25 -24.39 -6.50
N VAL A 134 -4.85 -25.47 -7.17
CA VAL A 134 -5.40 -25.81 -8.50
C VAL A 134 -6.69 -26.62 -8.35
N PHE A 135 -6.73 -27.56 -7.41
CA PHE A 135 -7.86 -28.46 -7.26
C PHE A 135 -8.83 -28.00 -6.16
N LEU A 136 -8.37 -27.93 -4.91
CA LEU A 136 -9.25 -27.68 -3.76
C LEU A 136 -9.85 -26.27 -3.77
N TYR A 137 -9.04 -25.25 -4.05
CA TYR A 137 -9.52 -23.87 -4.19
C TYR A 137 -10.59 -23.75 -5.28
N ARG A 138 -10.45 -24.43 -6.42
CA ARG A 138 -11.45 -24.39 -7.48
C ARG A 138 -12.73 -25.10 -7.10
N LEU A 139 -12.63 -26.28 -6.47
CA LEU A 139 -13.80 -26.99 -5.97
C LEU A 139 -14.60 -26.14 -4.97
N LEU A 140 -13.90 -25.47 -4.05
CA LEU A 140 -14.50 -24.53 -3.11
C LEU A 140 -15.09 -23.31 -3.84
N MET A 141 -14.40 -22.76 -4.85
CA MET A 141 -14.86 -21.56 -5.54
C MET A 141 -16.00 -21.82 -6.52
N THR A 142 -16.04 -22.94 -7.24
CA THR A 142 -17.17 -23.24 -8.15
C THR A 142 -18.45 -23.45 -7.37
N THR A 143 -18.39 -24.18 -6.25
CA THR A 143 -19.54 -24.38 -5.35
C THR A 143 -19.97 -23.08 -4.65
N TYR A 144 -19.02 -22.21 -4.30
CA TYR A 144 -19.27 -20.97 -3.55
C TYR A 144 -19.65 -19.77 -4.44
N LEU A 145 -19.10 -19.64 -5.66
CA LEU A 145 -19.44 -18.61 -6.64
C LEU A 145 -20.81 -18.85 -7.29
N ASN A 146 -21.16 -20.11 -7.57
CA ASN A 146 -22.47 -20.45 -8.16
C ASN A 146 -23.66 -20.07 -7.26
N ARG A 147 -23.42 -19.86 -5.95
CA ARG A 147 -24.45 -19.41 -5.00
C ARG A 147 -24.66 -17.89 -4.98
N LYS A 148 -24.02 -17.10 -5.86
CA LYS A 148 -24.05 -15.61 -5.88
C LYS A 148 -23.73 -14.96 -4.51
N MET A 149 -23.09 -15.68 -3.59
CA MET A 149 -22.87 -15.22 -2.22
C MET A 149 -21.80 -14.11 -2.09
N ILE A 150 -20.96 -13.93 -3.12
CA ILE A 150 -19.85 -12.97 -3.14
C ILE A 150 -20.14 -11.77 -4.06
N SER A 151 -21.18 -11.81 -4.90
CA SER A 151 -21.41 -10.71 -5.83
C SER A 151 -21.90 -9.48 -5.07
N ARG A 152 -21.19 -8.37 -5.26
CA ARG A 152 -21.56 -7.10 -4.65
C ARG A 152 -22.57 -6.40 -5.54
N ARG A 153 -23.57 -5.80 -4.90
CA ARG A 153 -24.59 -5.01 -5.57
C ARG A 153 -23.97 -3.66 -5.95
N THR A 154 -23.59 -3.54 -7.20
CA THR A 154 -22.77 -2.43 -7.70
C THR A 154 -23.61 -1.46 -8.50
N LEU A 155 -23.47 -0.18 -8.19
CA LEU A 155 -24.04 0.93 -8.96
C LEU A 155 -22.94 1.61 -9.76
N ILE A 156 -23.17 1.86 -11.05
CA ILE A 156 -22.21 2.60 -11.89
C ILE A 156 -22.66 4.06 -11.99
N VAL A 157 -21.77 4.99 -11.73
CA VAL A 157 -22.00 6.44 -11.77
C VAL A 157 -21.05 7.06 -12.78
N GLY A 158 -21.54 7.87 -13.72
CA GLY A 158 -20.67 8.44 -14.73
C GLY A 158 -21.35 9.12 -15.90
N THR A 159 -20.59 9.38 -16.97
CA THR A 159 -21.13 9.85 -18.25
C THR A 159 -21.51 8.69 -19.15
N SER A 160 -22.46 8.89 -20.06
CA SER A 160 -22.91 7.87 -21.02
C SER A 160 -21.76 7.10 -21.71
N ILE A 161 -20.73 7.81 -22.17
CA ILE A 161 -19.59 7.24 -22.90
C ILE A 161 -18.71 6.39 -21.98
N SER A 162 -18.33 6.93 -20.83
CA SER A 162 -17.46 6.24 -19.87
C SER A 162 -18.15 5.01 -19.28
N ILE A 163 -19.45 5.11 -18.95
CA ILE A 163 -20.28 3.99 -18.49
C ILE A 163 -20.30 2.85 -19.52
N ARG A 164 -20.54 3.16 -20.80
CA ARG A 164 -20.53 2.15 -21.88
C ARG A 164 -19.20 1.42 -21.95
N ARG A 165 -18.07 2.12 -21.80
CA ARG A 165 -16.74 1.51 -21.83
C ARG A 165 -16.50 0.59 -20.64
N VAL A 166 -16.84 1.03 -19.42
CA VAL A 166 -16.70 0.23 -18.20
C VAL A 166 -17.60 -1.01 -18.26
N LEU A 167 -18.86 -0.86 -18.69
CA LEU A 167 -19.78 -1.98 -18.88
C LEU A 167 -19.25 -3.01 -19.88
N ALA A 168 -18.78 -2.56 -21.05
CA ALA A 168 -18.23 -3.46 -22.06
C ALA A 168 -17.04 -4.27 -21.52
N ARG A 169 -16.16 -3.64 -20.72
CA ARG A 169 -15.04 -4.32 -20.06
C ARG A 169 -15.53 -5.33 -19.01
N LEU A 170 -16.42 -4.92 -18.11
CA LEU A 170 -16.94 -5.77 -17.02
C LEU A 170 -17.70 -7.00 -17.53
N ILE A 171 -18.50 -6.83 -18.58
CA ILE A 171 -19.23 -7.93 -19.22
C ILE A 171 -18.25 -8.87 -19.95
N GLY A 172 -17.27 -8.29 -20.66
CA GLY A 172 -16.26 -9.05 -21.41
C GLY A 172 -15.33 -9.89 -20.54
N SER A 173 -14.94 -9.40 -19.36
CA SER A 173 -14.01 -10.09 -18.45
C SER A 173 -14.68 -11.18 -17.59
N LYS A 174 -16.01 -11.35 -17.65
CA LYS A 174 -16.78 -12.30 -16.82
C LYS A 174 -16.50 -12.13 -15.32
N VAL A 175 -16.52 -10.89 -14.86
CA VAL A 175 -16.31 -10.54 -13.46
C VAL A 175 -17.41 -11.15 -12.60
N ASN A 176 -17.15 -12.31 -11.98
CA ASN A 176 -18.16 -13.05 -11.23
C ASN A 176 -18.56 -12.41 -9.88
N PHE A 177 -17.93 -11.30 -9.49
CA PHE A 177 -18.10 -10.65 -8.18
C PHE A 177 -18.77 -9.27 -8.24
N ILE A 178 -19.05 -8.74 -9.44
CA ILE A 178 -19.78 -7.48 -9.62
C ILE A 178 -21.17 -7.84 -10.15
N ASN A 179 -22.21 -7.48 -9.39
CA ASN A 179 -23.59 -7.57 -9.84
C ASN A 179 -24.09 -6.15 -10.10
N ILE A 180 -24.11 -5.76 -11.37
CA ILE A 180 -24.54 -4.42 -11.80
C ILE A 180 -26.05 -4.32 -11.57
N VAL A 181 -26.45 -3.51 -10.59
CA VAL A 181 -27.87 -3.31 -10.24
C VAL A 181 -28.49 -2.21 -11.09
N GLY A 182 -27.70 -1.20 -11.46
CA GLY A 182 -28.12 -0.14 -12.35
C GLY A 182 -27.07 0.96 -12.53
N ILE A 183 -27.49 2.03 -13.19
CA ILE A 183 -26.63 3.13 -13.62
C ILE A 183 -27.23 4.46 -13.14
N VAL A 184 -26.37 5.37 -12.73
CA VAL A 184 -26.66 6.79 -12.52
C VAL A 184 -25.83 7.60 -13.50
N MET A 185 -26.48 8.50 -14.23
CA MET A 185 -25.84 9.32 -15.26
C MET A 185 -25.71 10.77 -14.79
N ASP A 186 -24.56 11.37 -15.09
CA ASP A 186 -24.33 12.80 -14.85
C ASP A 186 -24.90 13.65 -15.99
N ASP A 187 -24.77 13.17 -17.23
CA ASP A 187 -25.51 13.69 -18.38
C ASP A 187 -26.97 13.24 -18.30
N SER A 188 -27.90 14.14 -18.59
CA SER A 188 -29.35 13.93 -18.50
C SER A 188 -29.82 12.71 -19.32
N GLY A 189 -29.76 11.53 -18.70
CA GLY A 189 -30.26 10.28 -19.25
C GLY A 189 -31.74 10.10 -18.91
N GLU A 190 -32.52 9.65 -19.88
CA GLU A 190 -33.92 9.30 -19.63
C GLU A 190 -34.01 8.12 -18.64
N ARG A 191 -34.67 8.35 -17.50
CA ARG A 191 -34.93 7.31 -16.50
C ARG A 191 -35.60 6.11 -17.15
N ASN A 192 -35.29 4.91 -16.66
CA ASN A 192 -35.79 3.61 -17.15
C ASN A 192 -35.28 3.17 -18.53
N ASN A 193 -34.46 3.97 -19.22
CA ASN A 193 -33.78 3.49 -20.41
C ASN A 193 -32.65 2.50 -20.01
N LYS A 194 -32.19 1.66 -20.96
CA LYS A 194 -31.22 0.60 -20.72
C LYS A 194 -29.93 0.82 -21.51
N ILE A 195 -28.80 0.63 -20.85
CA ILE A 195 -27.46 0.55 -21.48
C ILE A 195 -26.89 -0.84 -21.20
N PHE A 196 -26.60 -1.62 -22.25
CA PHE A 196 -26.13 -3.01 -22.14
C PHE A 196 -26.97 -3.86 -21.15
N GLY A 197 -28.30 -3.69 -21.18
CA GLY A 197 -29.24 -4.40 -20.30
C GLY A 197 -29.38 -3.85 -18.87
N SER A 198 -28.53 -2.89 -18.47
CA SER A 198 -28.57 -2.24 -17.15
C SER A 198 -29.47 -1.01 -17.16
N ILE A 199 -30.33 -0.86 -16.14
CA ILE A 199 -31.34 0.21 -16.06
C ILE A 199 -30.70 1.52 -15.56
N ILE A 200 -31.06 2.63 -16.18
CA ILE A 200 -30.73 3.98 -15.71
C ILE A 200 -31.74 4.38 -14.63
N PHE A 201 -31.27 4.55 -13.39
CA PHE A 201 -32.10 4.89 -12.25
C PHE A 201 -32.33 6.41 -12.10
N GLY A 202 -31.42 7.25 -12.58
CA GLY A 202 -31.54 8.70 -12.46
C GLY A 202 -30.19 9.42 -12.46
N THR A 203 -30.15 10.57 -11.79
CA THR A 203 -28.98 11.46 -11.71
C THR A 203 -28.28 11.38 -10.35
N LEU A 204 -27.18 12.13 -10.19
CA LEU A 204 -26.40 12.19 -8.94
C LEU A 204 -27.21 12.66 -7.72
N ASP A 205 -28.34 13.32 -7.90
CA ASP A 205 -29.20 13.80 -6.81
C ASP A 205 -30.11 12.70 -6.28
N ASP A 206 -30.43 11.70 -7.12
CA ASP A 206 -31.24 10.56 -6.73
C ASP A 206 -30.43 9.51 -5.92
N LEU A 207 -29.11 9.67 -5.82
CA LEU A 207 -28.18 8.67 -5.31
C LEU A 207 -28.57 8.11 -3.94
N SER A 208 -28.99 8.98 -3.01
CA SER A 208 -29.43 8.59 -1.66
C SER A 208 -30.64 7.65 -1.69
N SER A 209 -31.63 7.95 -2.53
CA SER A 209 -32.84 7.14 -2.68
C SER A 209 -32.54 5.79 -3.33
N ILE A 210 -31.65 5.79 -4.35
CA ILE A 210 -31.26 4.62 -5.12
C ILE A 210 -30.47 3.64 -4.23
N ILE A 211 -29.49 4.14 -3.48
CA ILE A 211 -28.66 3.32 -2.58
C ILE A 211 -29.53 2.56 -1.59
N LYS A 212 -30.47 3.24 -0.93
CA LYS A 212 -31.37 2.63 0.07
C LYS A 212 -32.34 1.65 -0.57
N LYS A 213 -33.03 2.05 -1.65
CA LYS A 213 -34.06 1.24 -2.31
C LYS A 213 -33.50 -0.04 -2.91
N HIS A 214 -32.31 0.03 -3.49
CA HIS A 214 -31.71 -1.09 -4.22
C HIS A 214 -30.62 -1.81 -3.45
N GLY A 215 -30.38 -1.47 -2.17
CA GLY A 215 -29.41 -2.14 -1.31
C GLY A 215 -28.02 -2.18 -1.93
N ILE A 216 -27.54 -1.04 -2.43
CA ILE A 216 -26.24 -0.92 -3.10
C ILE A 216 -25.13 -1.11 -2.06
N GLU A 217 -24.13 -1.93 -2.41
CA GLU A 217 -23.01 -2.28 -1.54
C GLU A 217 -21.68 -1.64 -2.00
N GLU A 218 -21.59 -1.19 -3.25
CA GLU A 218 -20.43 -0.48 -3.79
C GLU A 218 -20.78 0.39 -5.01
N ILE A 219 -19.94 1.40 -5.29
CA ILE A 219 -20.14 2.31 -6.41
C ILE A 219 -18.90 2.32 -7.31
N VAL A 220 -19.12 2.21 -8.62
CA VAL A 220 -18.07 2.37 -9.65
C VAL A 220 -18.24 3.73 -10.30
N ILE A 221 -17.21 4.59 -10.22
CA ILE A 221 -17.15 5.87 -10.92
C ILE A 221 -16.52 5.62 -12.30
N ALA A 222 -17.33 5.79 -13.33
CA ALA A 222 -16.95 5.71 -14.74
C ALA A 222 -16.97 7.12 -15.33
N HIS A 223 -15.89 7.88 -15.16
CA HIS A 223 -15.80 9.24 -15.68
C HIS A 223 -14.39 9.50 -16.21
N ASP A 224 -14.26 9.85 -17.50
CA ASP A 224 -12.94 10.03 -18.15
C ASP A 224 -12.40 11.47 -18.08
N ASP A 225 -13.28 12.46 -18.15
CA ASP A 225 -12.88 13.87 -18.30
C ASP A 225 -13.05 14.72 -17.03
N ILE A 226 -13.22 14.07 -15.87
CA ILE A 226 -13.41 14.79 -14.60
C ILE A 226 -12.08 15.38 -14.10
N SER A 227 -12.10 16.60 -13.55
CA SER A 227 -10.91 17.13 -12.88
C SER A 227 -10.64 16.39 -11.56
N TYR A 228 -9.41 16.43 -11.03
CA TYR A 228 -9.11 15.87 -9.70
C TYR A 228 -10.06 16.41 -8.62
N GLU A 229 -10.38 17.69 -8.70
CA GLU A 229 -11.32 18.35 -7.79
C GLU A 229 -12.74 17.80 -7.92
N GLY A 230 -13.25 17.67 -9.15
CA GLY A 230 -14.58 17.10 -9.40
C GLY A 230 -14.67 15.65 -8.91
N LEU A 231 -13.63 14.86 -9.16
CA LEU A 231 -13.57 13.46 -8.74
C LEU A 231 -13.54 13.32 -7.23
N LEU A 232 -12.76 14.14 -6.53
CA LEU A 232 -12.71 14.14 -5.07
C LEU A 232 -14.02 14.65 -4.45
N LYS A 233 -14.69 15.64 -5.04
CA LYS A 233 -16.03 16.08 -4.63
C LYS A 233 -17.04 14.94 -4.77
N LEU A 234 -17.04 14.23 -5.91
CA LEU A 234 -17.91 13.09 -6.14
C LEU A 234 -17.60 11.94 -5.16
N ILE A 235 -16.32 11.64 -4.94
CA ILE A 235 -15.87 10.65 -3.95
C ILE A 235 -16.39 11.02 -2.56
N ASN A 236 -16.24 12.28 -2.14
CA ASN A 236 -16.69 12.72 -0.82
C ASN A 236 -18.23 12.67 -0.68
N LYS A 237 -19.00 13.10 -1.70
CA LYS A 237 -20.47 12.97 -1.72
C LYS A 237 -20.90 11.51 -1.59
N ILE A 238 -20.25 10.60 -2.31
CA ILE A 238 -20.56 9.16 -2.23
C ILE A 238 -20.12 8.56 -0.89
N ARG A 239 -19.00 9.04 -0.34
CA ARG A 239 -18.46 8.53 0.93
C ARG A 239 -19.42 8.76 2.09
N GLU A 240 -20.20 9.84 2.10
CA GLU A 240 -21.22 10.10 3.13
C GLU A 240 -22.17 8.90 3.34
N PHE A 241 -22.38 8.08 2.31
CA PHE A 241 -23.21 6.87 2.38
C PHE A 241 -22.50 5.65 2.97
N GLY A 242 -21.21 5.74 3.31
CA GLY A 242 -20.44 4.63 3.88
C GLY A 242 -20.21 3.50 2.88
N LEU A 243 -20.21 3.78 1.58
CA LEU A 243 -19.97 2.80 0.52
C LEU A 243 -18.53 2.86 0.00
N PRO A 244 -17.92 1.71 -0.31
CA PRO A 244 -16.64 1.67 -1.02
C PRO A 244 -16.84 2.16 -2.46
N ILE A 245 -15.86 2.91 -2.94
CA ILE A 245 -15.87 3.51 -4.27
C ILE A 245 -14.73 2.91 -5.09
N ILE A 246 -15.03 2.64 -6.35
CA ILE A 246 -14.11 2.12 -7.33
C ILE A 246 -14.05 3.11 -8.48
N ALA A 247 -12.92 3.79 -8.71
CA ALA A 247 -12.77 4.74 -9.82
C ALA A 247 -11.79 4.22 -10.89
N ASP A 248 -12.05 4.49 -12.17
CA ASP A 248 -11.09 4.24 -13.25
C ASP A 248 -9.80 5.06 -13.05
N SER A 249 -8.65 4.47 -13.31
CA SER A 249 -7.33 5.04 -13.04
C SER A 249 -6.89 6.13 -14.02
N HIS A 250 -7.73 6.54 -14.98
CA HIS A 250 -7.32 7.54 -15.97
C HIS A 250 -6.87 8.86 -15.32
N HIS A 251 -7.43 9.21 -14.17
CA HIS A 251 -7.02 10.37 -13.34
C HIS A 251 -5.89 10.09 -12.38
N PHE A 252 -5.63 8.83 -12.03
CA PHE A 252 -4.65 8.45 -11.03
C PHE A 252 -3.59 7.50 -11.61
N LYS A 253 -3.14 7.78 -12.84
CA LYS A 253 -2.13 6.97 -13.55
C LYS A 253 -0.87 6.77 -12.71
N VAL A 254 -0.50 7.76 -11.91
CA VAL A 254 0.66 7.72 -11.01
C VAL A 254 0.45 6.74 -9.86
N VAL A 255 -0.74 6.74 -9.24
CA VAL A 255 -1.10 5.76 -8.18
C VAL A 255 -1.13 4.35 -8.76
N ALA A 256 -1.68 4.20 -9.97
CA ALA A 256 -1.76 2.92 -10.65
C ALA A 256 -0.37 2.34 -10.97
N ALA A 257 0.53 3.15 -11.52
CA ALA A 257 1.89 2.75 -11.85
C ALA A 257 2.74 2.33 -10.62
N GLU A 258 2.41 2.81 -9.43
CA GLU A 258 3.14 2.48 -8.18
C GLU A 258 2.65 1.22 -7.46
N GLY A 259 1.70 0.50 -8.06
CA GLY A 259 1.16 -0.73 -7.50
C GLY A 259 0.06 -0.50 -6.46
N GLY A 260 -0.52 0.70 -6.40
CA GLY A 260 -1.72 1.02 -5.61
C GLY A 260 -3.02 0.40 -6.17
N ILE A 261 -2.90 -0.52 -7.13
CA ILE A 261 -4.05 -1.14 -7.78
C ILE A 261 -4.42 -2.39 -6.98
N HIS A 262 -5.60 -2.36 -6.39
CA HIS A 262 -6.40 -3.57 -6.27
C HIS A 262 -6.75 -3.98 -7.70
N GLU A 263 -5.86 -4.71 -8.36
CA GLU A 263 -5.99 -5.11 -9.76
C GLU A 263 -7.20 -6.05 -9.88
N TYR A 264 -8.33 -5.48 -10.27
CA TYR A 264 -9.56 -6.18 -10.59
C TYR A 264 -9.57 -6.40 -12.11
N GLU A 265 -9.20 -7.61 -12.52
CA GLU A 265 -9.44 -8.15 -13.87
C GLU A 265 -9.16 -7.16 -15.03
N ASP A 266 -7.90 -6.72 -15.15
CA ASP A 266 -7.38 -5.88 -16.25
C ASP A 266 -8.02 -4.47 -16.38
N ILE A 267 -8.84 -4.05 -15.41
CA ILE A 267 -9.28 -2.66 -15.25
C ILE A 267 -8.51 -2.04 -14.08
N ASN A 268 -7.79 -0.96 -14.35
CA ASN A 268 -7.09 -0.21 -13.31
C ASN A 268 -8.13 0.53 -12.47
N LEU A 269 -8.56 -0.10 -11.39
CA LEU A 269 -9.59 0.42 -10.50
C LEU A 269 -8.96 0.79 -9.16
N ILE A 270 -9.20 2.02 -8.72
CA ILE A 270 -8.75 2.52 -7.43
C ILE A 270 -9.87 2.36 -6.42
N LEU A 271 -9.61 1.54 -5.41
CA LEU A 271 -10.51 1.36 -4.29
C LEU A 271 -10.29 2.50 -3.28
N PHE A 272 -11.35 3.25 -3.04
CA PHE A 272 -11.49 4.13 -1.89
C PHE A 272 -12.39 3.39 -0.89
N PRO A 273 -11.84 2.87 0.22
CA PRO A 273 -12.67 2.17 1.20
C PRO A 273 -13.72 3.12 1.78
N SER A 274 -14.88 2.56 2.14
CA SER A 274 -15.92 3.31 2.84
C SER A 274 -15.40 3.92 4.13
N ILE A 275 -16.02 5.04 4.56
CA ILE A 275 -15.75 5.72 5.84
C ILE A 275 -15.70 4.69 6.96
N SER A 276 -14.48 4.23 7.20
CA SER A 276 -14.09 3.45 8.34
C SER A 276 -12.68 3.91 8.52
N GLU A 277 -12.54 4.87 9.44
CA GLU A 277 -11.29 5.11 10.13
C GLU A 277 -10.53 3.78 10.23
N PRO A 278 -9.22 3.74 9.91
CA PRO A 278 -8.45 2.51 10.03
C PRO A 278 -8.73 1.94 11.41
N ASN A 279 -9.03 0.64 11.44
CA ASN A 279 -9.38 -0.08 12.67
C ASN A 279 -8.42 0.33 13.79
N ASP A 280 -8.90 0.52 15.01
CA ASP A 280 -8.05 0.98 16.11
C ASP A 280 -6.82 0.09 16.31
N PHE A 281 -6.94 -1.22 16.00
CA PHE A 281 -5.80 -2.14 15.91
C PHE A 281 -4.72 -1.71 14.91
N VAL A 282 -5.09 -1.20 13.74
CA VAL A 282 -4.15 -0.67 12.73
C VAL A 282 -3.50 0.61 13.23
N LYS A 283 -4.27 1.52 13.87
CA LYS A 283 -3.73 2.77 14.43
C LYS A 283 -2.72 2.48 15.56
N ILE A 284 -3.09 1.61 16.49
CA ILE A 284 -2.24 1.19 17.61
C ILE A 284 -1.01 0.46 17.09
N GLY A 285 -1.19 -0.50 16.18
CA GLY A 285 -0.08 -1.24 15.56
C GLY A 285 0.90 -0.30 14.84
N LYS A 286 0.39 0.62 14.02
CA LYS A 286 1.21 1.66 13.37
C LYS A 286 1.95 2.52 14.39
N ARG A 287 1.30 2.91 15.49
CA ARG A 287 1.94 3.70 16.55
C ARG A 287 3.05 2.94 17.27
N ILE A 288 2.85 1.65 17.56
CA ILE A 288 3.88 0.80 18.17
C ILE A 288 5.09 0.67 17.24
N ILE A 289 4.84 0.48 15.95
CA ILE A 289 5.89 0.42 14.92
C ILE A 289 6.66 1.74 14.85
N ASP A 290 5.95 2.87 14.79
CA ASP A 290 6.53 4.21 14.76
C ASP A 290 7.45 4.44 15.97
N ILE A 291 6.97 4.19 17.18
CA ILE A 291 7.77 4.37 18.40
C ILE A 291 8.99 3.44 18.41
N SER A 292 8.77 2.15 18.16
CA SER A 292 9.82 1.12 18.24
C SER A 292 10.95 1.40 17.24
N ILE A 293 10.60 1.63 15.97
CA ILE A 293 11.60 1.88 14.93
C ILE A 293 12.27 3.25 15.15
N SER A 294 11.53 4.30 15.50
CA SER A 294 12.14 5.61 15.73
C SER A 294 13.09 5.61 16.92
N LEU A 295 12.75 4.90 18.01
CA LEU A 295 13.62 4.78 19.18
C LEU A 295 14.93 4.07 18.83
N ILE A 296 14.85 2.93 18.13
CA ILE A 296 16.01 2.18 17.66
C ILE A 296 16.88 3.06 16.75
N LEU A 297 16.29 3.73 15.77
CA LEU A 297 17.02 4.60 14.85
C LEU A 297 17.69 5.78 15.56
N ILE A 298 17.02 6.40 16.53
CA ILE A 298 17.62 7.49 17.33
C ILE A 298 18.84 7.01 18.08
N LEU A 299 18.76 5.85 18.77
CA LEU A 299 19.88 5.31 19.53
C LEU A 299 21.07 4.96 18.62
N LEU A 300 20.81 4.33 17.47
CA LEU A 300 21.84 3.97 16.50
C LEU A 300 22.47 5.19 15.81
N LEU A 301 21.67 6.22 15.53
CA LEU A 301 22.14 7.42 14.82
C LEU A 301 22.73 8.49 15.75
N LEU A 302 22.59 8.35 17.08
CA LEU A 302 23.06 9.35 18.04
C LEU A 302 24.56 9.69 17.89
N PRO A 303 25.48 8.72 17.74
CA PRO A 303 26.90 9.03 17.54
C PRO A 303 27.14 9.79 16.23
N LEU A 304 26.47 9.36 15.15
CA LEU A 304 26.58 9.99 13.84
C LEU A 304 26.04 11.43 13.85
N LEU A 305 24.87 11.66 14.44
CA LEU A 305 24.26 12.98 14.57
C LEU A 305 25.12 13.92 15.41
N SER A 306 25.82 13.41 16.42
CA SER A 306 26.75 14.18 17.24
C SER A 306 27.95 14.67 16.42
N ILE A 307 28.57 13.78 15.64
CA ILE A 307 29.68 14.13 14.73
C ILE A 307 29.22 15.16 13.69
N ILE A 308 28.07 14.93 13.05
CA ILE A 308 27.52 15.86 12.06
C ILE A 308 27.20 17.21 12.69
N GLY A 309 26.70 17.23 13.93
CA GLY A 309 26.44 18.46 14.67
C GLY A 309 27.69 19.31 14.88
N ILE A 310 28.82 18.67 15.22
CA ILE A 310 30.13 19.33 15.33
C ILE A 310 30.55 19.89 13.97
N ILE A 311 30.44 19.11 12.88
CA ILE A 311 30.79 19.55 11.53
C ILE A 311 29.95 20.77 11.12
N ILE A 312 28.64 20.77 11.40
CA ILE A 312 27.75 21.90 11.10
C ILE A 312 28.18 23.17 11.86
N LYS A 313 28.55 23.03 13.15
CA LYS A 313 29.03 24.13 14.00
C LYS A 313 30.35 24.72 13.50
N LEU A 314 31.29 23.86 13.07
CA LEU A 314 32.57 24.28 12.51
C LEU A 314 32.42 24.89 11.11
N SER A 315 31.44 24.41 10.32
CA SER A 315 31.24 24.88 8.94
C SER A 315 30.56 26.25 8.84
N SER A 316 29.73 26.62 9.81
CA SER A 316 29.00 27.91 9.78
C SER A 316 28.49 28.32 11.17
N ARG A 317 28.48 29.62 11.48
CA ARG A 317 27.92 30.17 12.74
C ARG A 317 26.42 29.88 12.84
N GLY A 318 25.93 29.42 14.00
CA GLY A 318 24.50 29.18 14.26
C GLY A 318 24.17 27.91 15.06
N PRO A 319 22.88 27.62 15.30
CA PRO A 319 22.44 26.37 15.94
C PRO A 319 22.62 25.16 15.02
N VAL A 320 22.75 23.96 15.59
CA VAL A 320 22.84 22.71 14.81
C VAL A 320 21.48 22.37 14.19
N PHE A 321 20.42 22.51 14.98
CA PHE A 321 19.06 22.20 14.54
C PHE A 321 18.37 23.43 13.97
N TYR A 322 17.71 23.24 12.83
CA TYR A 322 16.74 24.15 12.26
C TYR A 322 15.33 23.74 12.73
N LYS A 323 14.53 24.73 13.13
CA LYS A 323 13.13 24.54 13.56
C LYS A 323 12.24 25.32 12.60
N ALA A 324 11.28 24.65 11.97
CA ALA A 324 10.27 25.28 11.13
C ALA A 324 8.87 24.99 11.67
N ILE A 325 7.96 25.96 11.56
CA ILE A 325 6.52 25.71 11.80
C ILE A 325 5.93 25.15 10.51
N VAL A 326 5.26 24.02 10.59
CA VAL A 326 4.62 23.35 9.46
C VAL A 326 3.21 22.89 9.83
N ILE A 327 2.40 22.64 8.82
CA ILE A 327 1.03 22.19 8.95
C ILE A 327 0.98 20.65 8.99
N GLY A 328 0.29 20.12 10.00
CA GLY A 328 0.10 18.69 10.23
C GLY A 328 -1.35 18.24 10.11
N ILE A 329 -1.70 17.22 10.89
CA ILE A 329 -3.05 16.63 10.89
C ILE A 329 -4.11 17.68 11.28
N ASN A 330 -5.24 17.68 10.57
CA ASN A 330 -6.34 18.62 10.76
C ASN A 330 -5.88 20.09 10.70
N GLU A 331 -4.92 20.37 9.83
CA GLU A 331 -4.37 21.71 9.60
C GLU A 331 -3.70 22.33 10.84
N LYS A 332 -3.35 21.52 11.85
CA LYS A 332 -2.70 22.00 13.07
C LYS A 332 -1.21 22.21 12.87
N GLU A 333 -0.72 23.34 13.35
CA GLU A 333 0.70 23.65 13.33
C GLU A 333 1.51 22.78 14.31
N PHE A 334 2.73 22.41 13.91
CA PHE A 334 3.71 21.83 14.80
C PHE A 334 5.14 22.21 14.40
N THR A 335 6.09 22.04 15.33
CA THR A 335 7.50 22.32 15.07
C THR A 335 8.18 21.13 14.39
N TRP A 336 8.75 21.36 13.22
CA TRP A 336 9.52 20.43 12.43
C TRP A 336 11.02 20.60 12.70
N TYR A 337 11.70 19.50 13.06
CA TYR A 337 13.13 19.52 13.37
C TYR A 337 13.97 18.99 12.21
N LYS A 338 15.00 19.74 11.80
CA LYS A 338 16.00 19.31 10.83
C LYS A 338 17.41 19.67 11.27
N LEU A 339 18.42 19.05 10.68
CA LEU A 339 19.78 19.59 10.75
C LEU A 339 19.86 20.83 9.87
N ARG A 340 20.60 21.83 10.32
CA ARG A 340 20.79 23.06 9.56
C ARG A 340 21.67 22.81 8.34
N THR A 341 21.10 23.00 7.16
CA THR A 341 21.81 22.86 5.88
C THR A 341 22.06 24.20 5.18
N MET A 342 21.33 25.25 5.56
CA MET A 342 21.40 26.58 4.97
C MET A 342 22.17 27.56 5.87
N LYS A 343 22.66 28.66 5.29
CA LYS A 343 23.22 29.78 6.04
C LYS A 343 22.13 30.41 6.94
N LEU A 344 22.54 31.19 7.95
CA LEU A 344 21.60 31.93 8.78
C LEU A 344 21.02 33.14 8.04
N ASN A 345 19.81 33.54 8.42
CA ASN A 345 19.12 34.76 7.95
C ASN A 345 19.04 34.86 6.43
N VAL A 346 18.66 33.76 5.79
CA VAL A 346 18.53 33.72 4.35
C VAL A 346 17.06 33.88 3.96
N ASP A 347 16.82 34.66 2.91
CA ASP A 347 15.48 34.90 2.40
C ASP A 347 14.85 33.61 1.81
N ASP A 348 13.61 33.36 2.23
CA ASP A 348 12.79 32.23 1.79
C ASP A 348 11.98 32.55 0.52
N SER A 349 12.00 33.80 0.04
CA SER A 349 11.27 34.27 -1.15
C SER A 349 11.50 33.39 -2.39
N ILE A 350 12.72 32.91 -2.61
CA ILE A 350 13.06 32.01 -3.73
C ILE A 350 12.22 30.73 -3.66
N HIS A 351 12.12 30.14 -2.46
CA HIS A 351 11.36 28.92 -2.26
C HIS A 351 9.85 29.19 -2.27
N LYS A 352 9.40 30.27 -1.63
CA LYS A 352 7.99 30.70 -1.64
C LYS A 352 7.50 30.93 -3.07
N ASN A 353 8.25 31.66 -3.89
CA ASN A 353 7.91 31.92 -5.30
C ASN A 353 7.89 30.63 -6.13
N TYR A 354 8.84 29.73 -5.90
CA TYR A 354 8.86 28.43 -6.57
C TYR A 354 7.62 27.59 -6.20
N MET A 355 7.29 27.50 -4.91
CA MET A 355 6.13 26.74 -4.44
C MET A 355 4.82 27.33 -4.94
N ASN A 356 4.64 28.66 -4.85
CA ASN A 356 3.47 29.35 -5.38
C ASN A 356 3.26 29.03 -6.87
N LYS A 357 4.33 29.01 -7.66
CA LYS A 357 4.26 28.69 -9.09
C LYS A 357 3.81 27.24 -9.36
N ILE A 358 4.32 26.26 -8.64
CA ILE A 358 3.97 24.85 -8.91
C ILE A 358 2.61 24.47 -8.33
N ILE A 359 2.23 25.02 -7.16
CA ILE A 359 0.94 24.77 -6.51
C ILE A 359 -0.19 25.38 -7.34
N SER A 360 -0.04 26.65 -7.74
CA SER A 360 -1.08 27.35 -8.50
C SER A 360 -1.37 26.68 -9.85
N LYS A 361 -0.33 26.21 -10.56
CA LYS A 361 -0.53 25.51 -11.84
C LYS A 361 -0.93 24.04 -11.66
N GLY A 362 -0.51 23.38 -10.59
CA GLY A 362 -0.83 21.99 -10.26
C GLY A 362 -0.14 20.94 -11.15
N ASN A 363 -0.04 21.19 -12.46
CA ASN A 363 0.50 20.27 -13.46
C ASN A 363 2.04 20.37 -13.66
N ILE A 364 2.72 21.25 -12.92
CA ILE A 364 4.19 21.36 -13.00
C ILE A 364 4.81 20.20 -12.23
N VAL A 365 5.77 19.52 -12.88
CA VAL A 365 6.61 18.49 -12.26
C VAL A 365 7.38 19.09 -11.10
N VAL A 366 7.26 18.47 -9.92
CA VAL A 366 7.97 18.90 -8.73
C VAL A 366 9.46 18.57 -8.90
N THR A 367 10.30 19.60 -8.90
CA THR A 367 11.76 19.48 -9.00
C THR A 367 12.42 20.24 -7.85
N LYS A 368 13.66 19.88 -7.50
CA LYS A 368 14.42 20.71 -6.56
C LYS A 368 14.94 21.96 -7.27
N ILE A 369 15.07 23.04 -6.52
CA ILE A 369 15.71 24.27 -6.98
C ILE A 369 17.19 23.95 -7.23
N SER A 370 17.63 24.00 -8.48
CA SER A 370 19.02 23.73 -8.87
C SER A 370 19.95 24.84 -8.39
N SER A 371 21.10 24.45 -7.83
CA SER A 371 22.18 25.37 -7.41
C SER A 371 21.75 26.45 -6.42
N ASP A 372 21.02 26.06 -5.38
CA ASP A 372 20.58 26.96 -4.33
C ASP A 372 21.77 27.49 -3.49
N VAL A 373 22.18 28.73 -3.76
CA VAL A 373 23.31 29.44 -3.12
C VAL A 373 23.16 29.61 -1.60
N ARG A 374 21.96 29.37 -1.08
CA ARG A 374 21.62 29.45 0.34
C ARG A 374 22.13 28.23 1.13
N ILE A 375 22.41 27.12 0.45
CA ILE A 375 22.84 25.85 1.06
C ILE A 375 24.36 25.85 1.27
N THR A 376 24.81 25.39 2.44
CA THR A 376 26.23 25.21 2.77
C THR A 376 26.84 24.00 2.03
N LYS A 377 28.17 23.91 1.91
CA LYS A 377 28.84 22.76 1.26
C LYS A 377 28.47 21.43 1.94
N ILE A 378 28.55 21.37 3.27
CA ILE A 378 28.09 20.20 4.04
C ILE A 378 26.58 19.99 3.89
N GLY A 379 25.79 21.07 3.83
CA GLY A 379 24.35 21.01 3.61
C GLY A 379 23.95 20.32 2.31
N HIS A 380 24.73 20.47 1.24
CA HIS A 380 24.50 19.72 -0.01
C HIS A 380 24.65 18.21 0.20
N PHE A 381 25.68 17.78 0.93
CA PHE A 381 25.87 16.37 1.27
C PHE A 381 24.72 15.84 2.13
N LEU A 382 24.34 16.57 3.18
CA LEU A 382 23.26 16.17 4.08
C LEU A 382 21.93 16.01 3.33
N ARG A 383 21.56 16.97 2.47
CA ARG A 383 20.34 16.91 1.65
C ARG A 383 20.37 15.82 0.58
N LYS A 384 21.54 15.51 0.03
CA LYS A 384 21.69 14.45 -0.99
C LYS A 384 21.33 13.09 -0.41
N PHE A 385 21.70 12.82 0.84
CA PHE A 385 21.40 11.57 1.54
C PHE A 385 20.22 11.68 2.51
N SER A 386 19.51 12.81 2.54
CA SER A 386 18.41 13.13 3.46
C SER A 386 18.75 12.94 4.94
N ILE A 387 20.02 13.09 5.30
CA ILE A 387 20.51 12.96 6.68
C ILE A 387 20.01 14.15 7.52
N ASP A 388 19.73 15.29 6.88
CA ASP A 388 19.19 16.47 7.54
C ASP A 388 17.79 16.25 8.13
N GLU A 389 17.09 15.20 7.73
CA GLU A 389 15.74 14.88 8.18
C GLU A 389 15.69 13.93 9.39
N PHE A 390 16.82 13.33 9.79
CA PHE A 390 16.86 12.41 10.94
C PHE A 390 16.36 13.01 12.28
N PRO A 391 16.52 14.31 12.58
CA PRO A 391 15.92 14.89 13.79
C PRO A 391 14.39 14.78 13.86
N GLN A 392 13.71 14.57 12.72
CA GLN A 392 12.27 14.34 12.68
C GLN A 392 11.84 13.04 13.35
N LEU A 393 12.76 12.09 13.61
CA LEU A 393 12.46 10.91 14.42
C LEU A 393 11.94 11.29 15.81
N TYR A 394 12.33 12.46 16.34
CA TYR A 394 11.77 13.01 17.57
C TYR A 394 10.30 13.41 17.41
N ASN A 395 9.91 13.98 16.27
CA ASN A 395 8.51 14.28 15.94
C ASN A 395 7.67 12.99 15.85
N VAL A 396 8.28 11.91 15.34
CA VAL A 396 7.64 10.60 15.33
C VAL A 396 7.47 10.08 16.75
N LEU A 397 8.49 10.12 17.60
CA LEU A 397 8.38 9.70 19.00
C LEU A 397 7.34 10.49 19.80
N THR A 398 7.30 11.81 19.66
CA THR A 398 6.31 12.68 20.33
C THR A 398 4.91 12.56 19.73
N GLY A 399 4.79 11.98 18.54
CA GLY A 399 3.52 11.66 17.91
C GLY A 399 2.93 12.81 17.09
N THR A 400 3.67 13.88 16.81
CA THR A 400 3.26 14.92 15.85
C THR A 400 3.40 14.42 14.41
N MET A 401 4.32 13.46 14.17
CA MET A 401 4.52 12.77 12.88
C MET A 401 4.40 11.25 13.03
N SER A 402 4.39 10.56 11.90
CA SER A 402 4.55 9.11 11.74
C SER A 402 5.80 8.83 10.88
N LEU A 403 6.32 7.60 10.88
CA LEU A 403 7.38 7.24 9.93
C LEU A 403 6.90 7.37 8.49
N VAL A 404 5.67 6.91 8.22
CA VAL A 404 5.03 6.94 6.90
C VAL A 404 3.76 7.76 6.96
N GLY A 405 3.61 8.71 6.04
CA GLY A 405 2.46 9.60 5.96
C GLY A 405 2.61 10.67 4.87
N PRO A 406 1.60 11.52 4.69
CA PRO A 406 1.66 12.66 3.78
C PRO A 406 2.79 13.63 4.14
N ARG A 407 3.35 14.33 3.15
CA ARG A 407 4.37 15.35 3.43
C ARG A 407 3.72 16.55 4.15
N PRO A 408 4.28 17.05 5.27
CA PRO A 408 3.83 18.31 5.87
C PRO A 408 4.16 19.49 4.95
N CYS A 409 3.41 20.57 5.05
CA CYS A 409 3.61 21.76 4.22
C CYS A 409 3.91 22.99 5.08
N LEU A 410 4.49 24.01 4.46
CA LEU A 410 4.72 25.29 5.13
C LEU A 410 3.44 26.15 5.12
N PRO A 411 3.23 27.07 6.09
CA PRO A 411 2.01 27.86 6.17
C PRO A 411 1.68 28.62 4.88
N TYR A 412 2.68 29.20 4.21
CA TYR A 412 2.47 29.90 2.94
C TYR A 412 2.14 28.94 1.78
N GLU A 413 2.45 27.64 1.88
CA GLU A 413 2.02 26.66 0.88
C GLU A 413 0.52 26.40 1.03
N LEU A 414 0.04 26.30 2.28
CA LEU A 414 -1.38 26.12 2.60
C LEU A 414 -2.26 27.24 2.03
N GLU A 415 -1.76 28.49 2.05
CA GLU A 415 -2.44 29.65 1.45
C GLU A 415 -2.74 29.47 -0.05
N GLN A 416 -1.98 28.64 -0.75
CA GLN A 416 -2.12 28.40 -2.19
C GLN A 416 -2.93 27.13 -2.50
N TYR A 417 -3.33 26.37 -1.48
CA TYR A 417 -3.99 25.09 -1.68
C TYR A 417 -5.43 25.25 -2.16
N LYS A 418 -5.78 24.44 -3.15
CA LYS A 418 -7.18 24.20 -3.53
C LYS A 418 -7.85 23.42 -2.41
N ASP A 419 -9.18 23.53 -2.25
CA ASP A 419 -9.88 22.85 -1.16
C ASP A 419 -9.67 21.33 -1.16
N TRP A 420 -9.61 20.71 -2.34
CA TRP A 420 -9.34 19.29 -2.45
C TRP A 420 -7.92 18.90 -2.00
N HIS A 421 -6.94 19.81 -2.05
CA HIS A 421 -5.58 19.54 -1.56
C HIS A 421 -5.57 19.32 -0.05
N LYS A 422 -6.48 19.94 0.70
CA LYS A 422 -6.54 19.88 2.16
C LYS A 422 -6.90 18.49 2.70
N GLU A 423 -7.51 17.63 1.88
CA GLU A 423 -7.82 16.24 2.26
C GLU A 423 -6.56 15.45 2.68
N ARG A 424 -5.38 15.86 2.22
CA ARG A 424 -4.09 15.28 2.65
C ARG A 424 -3.82 15.42 4.15
N PHE A 425 -4.41 16.41 4.82
CA PHE A 425 -4.26 16.65 6.26
C PHE A 425 -5.16 15.79 7.14
N SER A 426 -5.94 14.87 6.56
CA SER A 426 -6.78 13.93 7.33
C SER A 426 -5.99 12.93 8.19
N ARG A 427 -4.67 12.85 8.02
CA ARG A 427 -3.78 11.92 8.72
C ARG A 427 -2.47 12.61 9.15
N LYS A 428 -1.76 11.97 10.08
CA LYS A 428 -0.47 12.49 10.57
C LYS A 428 0.54 12.54 9.43
N PRO A 429 1.32 13.63 9.33
CA PRO A 429 2.39 13.73 8.36
C PRO A 429 3.47 12.67 8.59
N GLY A 430 4.14 12.27 7.52
CA GLY A 430 5.20 11.27 7.51
C GLY A 430 6.60 11.86 7.36
N MET A 431 7.61 11.15 7.86
CA MET A 431 9.00 11.38 7.45
C MET A 431 9.22 10.95 5.99
N THR A 432 8.64 9.81 5.62
CA THR A 432 8.52 9.35 4.25
C THR A 432 7.04 9.16 3.88
N GLY A 433 6.74 8.99 2.60
CA GLY A 433 5.40 8.93 2.07
C GLY A 433 5.37 8.26 0.71
N LEU A 434 4.17 7.91 0.25
CA LEU A 434 4.01 7.17 -1.00
C LEU A 434 4.64 7.91 -2.18
N TRP A 435 4.37 9.21 -2.33
CA TRP A 435 4.92 9.99 -3.43
C TRP A 435 6.45 10.12 -3.40
N GLN A 436 7.06 10.18 -2.20
CA GLN A 436 8.52 10.30 -2.04
C GLN A 436 9.25 9.09 -2.62
N VAL A 437 8.59 7.92 -2.61
CA VAL A 437 9.15 6.68 -3.14
C VAL A 437 8.68 6.35 -4.55
N SER A 438 7.77 7.15 -5.13
CA SER A 438 7.22 6.97 -6.49
C SER A 438 8.17 7.39 -7.63
N GLY A 439 9.48 7.42 -7.35
CA GLY A 439 10.53 8.12 -8.09
C GLY A 439 10.84 7.64 -9.52
N ARG A 440 9.94 6.89 -10.18
CA ARG A 440 9.99 6.63 -11.63
C ARG A 440 9.15 7.62 -12.43
N ILE A 441 8.24 8.34 -11.79
CA ILE A 441 7.31 9.24 -12.45
C ILE A 441 7.73 10.67 -12.15
N LYS A 442 7.83 11.51 -13.17
CA LYS A 442 7.91 12.96 -13.00
C LYS A 442 6.52 13.42 -12.53
N VAL A 443 6.29 13.32 -11.23
CA VAL A 443 5.00 13.58 -10.59
C VAL A 443 4.73 15.09 -10.59
N SER A 444 3.57 15.51 -11.09
CA SER A 444 3.12 16.90 -10.95
C SER A 444 2.72 17.22 -9.50
N TYR A 445 2.54 18.48 -9.15
CA TYR A 445 2.11 18.84 -7.80
C TYR A 445 0.75 18.22 -7.45
N ASP A 446 -0.22 18.26 -8.37
CA ASP A 446 -1.53 17.67 -8.17
C ASP A 446 -1.44 16.13 -8.05
N ASP A 447 -0.56 15.48 -8.82
CA ASP A 447 -0.32 14.03 -8.69
C ASP A 447 0.32 13.66 -7.33
N MET A 448 1.21 14.53 -6.80
CA MET A 448 1.82 14.34 -5.48
C MET A 448 0.73 14.35 -4.40
N VAL A 449 -0.17 15.33 -4.46
CA VAL A 449 -1.27 15.44 -3.50
C VAL A 449 -2.26 14.28 -3.67
N ALA A 450 -2.53 13.86 -4.90
CA ALA A 450 -3.34 12.68 -5.19
C ALA A 450 -2.76 11.38 -4.58
N LEU A 451 -1.44 11.19 -4.62
CA LEU A 451 -0.76 10.06 -3.97
C LEU A 451 -0.85 10.11 -2.45
N ASP A 452 -0.74 11.30 -1.85
CA ASP A 452 -0.92 11.49 -0.41
C ASP A 452 -2.36 11.17 0.04
N ILE A 453 -3.34 11.65 -0.72
CA ILE A 453 -4.76 11.37 -0.48
C ILE A 453 -5.03 9.87 -0.65
N TYR A 454 -4.52 9.24 -1.70
CA TYR A 454 -4.64 7.81 -1.91
C TYR A 454 -4.04 7.02 -0.73
N TYR A 455 -2.85 7.41 -0.25
CA TYR A 455 -2.24 6.80 0.92
C TYR A 455 -3.16 6.92 2.15
N ASN A 456 -3.71 8.11 2.42
CA ASN A 456 -4.61 8.33 3.56
C ASN A 456 -5.84 7.43 3.53
N TYR A 457 -6.34 7.12 2.34
CA TYR A 457 -7.46 6.20 2.15
C TYR A 457 -7.05 4.72 2.28
N ASN A 458 -5.82 4.37 1.95
CA ASN A 458 -5.37 2.98 1.84
C ASN A 458 -4.36 2.59 2.92
N ILE A 459 -4.33 3.32 4.04
CA ILE A 459 -3.41 3.05 5.16
C ILE A 459 -3.52 1.59 5.60
N SER A 460 -2.38 0.92 5.58
CA SER A 460 -2.19 -0.40 6.16
C SER A 460 -0.75 -0.59 6.58
N ILE A 461 -0.52 -1.43 7.59
CA ILE A 461 0.84 -1.78 8.06
C ILE A 461 1.69 -2.31 6.90
N TRP A 462 1.08 -3.04 5.97
CA TRP A 462 1.78 -3.56 4.79
C TRP A 462 2.20 -2.45 3.81
N LEU A 463 1.31 -1.49 3.53
CA LEU A 463 1.64 -0.35 2.68
C LEU A 463 2.78 0.48 3.29
N ASP A 464 2.75 0.70 4.60
CA ASP A 464 3.82 1.38 5.33
C ASP A 464 5.15 0.64 5.19
N PHE A 465 5.15 -0.68 5.40
CA PHE A 465 6.34 -1.50 5.22
C PHE A 465 6.91 -1.39 3.80
N GLN A 466 6.05 -1.45 2.78
CA GLN A 466 6.47 -1.28 1.39
C GLN A 466 7.12 0.10 1.16
N ILE A 467 6.53 1.16 1.70
CA ILE A 467 7.07 2.52 1.58
C ILE A 467 8.42 2.64 2.31
N LEU A 468 8.55 2.09 3.52
CA LEU A 468 9.82 2.10 4.28
C LEU A 468 10.95 1.37 3.53
N VAL A 469 10.66 0.19 2.99
CA VAL A 469 11.64 -0.58 2.19
C VAL A 469 12.02 0.19 0.93
N LYS A 470 11.05 0.74 0.18
CA LYS A 470 11.35 1.58 -0.98
C LYS A 470 12.19 2.80 -0.59
N THR A 471 11.89 3.43 0.55
CA THR A 471 12.63 4.59 1.09
C THR A 471 14.08 4.25 1.32
N PHE A 472 14.37 3.11 1.96
CA PHE A 472 15.74 2.64 2.19
C PHE A 472 16.55 2.55 0.89
N PHE A 473 15.98 1.95 -0.17
CA PHE A 473 16.65 1.88 -1.47
C PHE A 473 16.79 3.24 -2.16
N VAL A 474 15.79 4.13 -2.05
CA VAL A 474 15.85 5.49 -2.60
C VAL A 474 16.96 6.31 -1.96
N LEU A 475 17.15 6.18 -0.64
CA LEU A 475 18.20 6.84 0.12
C LEU A 475 19.59 6.28 -0.23
N LEU A 476 19.76 4.96 -0.27
CA LEU A 476 21.04 4.32 -0.64
C LEU A 476 21.51 4.69 -2.05
N LEU A 477 20.59 4.74 -3.02
CA LEU A 477 20.91 5.09 -4.40
C LEU A 477 21.09 6.60 -4.61
N GLY A 478 20.91 7.43 -3.57
CA GLY A 478 20.95 8.90 -3.67
C GLY A 478 19.91 9.49 -4.61
N LYS A 479 18.87 8.71 -4.97
CA LYS A 479 17.84 9.11 -5.95
C LYS A 479 16.84 10.10 -5.37
N GLY A 480 16.67 10.13 -4.05
CA GLY A 480 15.93 11.18 -3.35
C GLY A 480 16.68 12.52 -3.27
N GLY A 481 17.96 12.54 -3.65
CA GLY A 481 18.90 13.65 -3.41
C GLY A 481 19.04 14.69 -4.51
N LYS A 482 18.50 14.46 -5.72
CA LYS A 482 18.67 15.40 -6.85
C LYS A 482 17.67 16.54 -6.84
#